data_AF-A0A7S3WTD3-F1
#
_entry.id   AF-A0A7S3WTD3-F1
#
_cell.length_a   1.000
_cell.length_b   1.000
_cell.length_c   1.000
_cell.angle_alpha   90.00
_cell.angle_beta   90.00
_cell.angle_gamma   90.00
#
_symmetry.space_group_name_H-M   'P 1'
#
loop_
_entity.id
_entity.type
_entity.pdbx_description
1 polymer ?
#
loop_
_entity_poly.entity_id
_entity_poly.type
_entity_poly.pdbx_seq_one_letter_code
_entity_poly.pdbx_strand_id
1 'polypeptide(L)'
;AGSRACSPAPAPRVVWVGDAEGVREMRAALAGAARVGIDTEWAEGEGGGVGGAVLATVQLAVTEGSGEAAFVCDALQRGPAAAQYLSALGSELRSLLLSPAPPLPVGFAFAADAQKLAAWLREAEAAGGEAEAAGGGGEAEAVGGEEEGRALVRRIREATVDVQRLLG
;
A
#
# COMPACT_ATOMS: atom_id res chain seq x y z
N ALA A 1 -18.67 43.73 -9.63
CA ALA A 1 -17.81 42.68 -9.04
C ALA A 1 -17.48 41.67 -10.15
N GLY A 2 -16.21 41.54 -10.52
CA GLY A 2 -15.79 40.56 -11.54
C GLY A 2 -15.74 39.17 -10.92
N SER A 3 -16.56 38.25 -11.45
CA SER A 3 -16.47 36.83 -11.13
C SER A 3 -15.11 36.32 -11.56
N ARG A 4 -14.22 35.98 -10.61
CA ARG A 4 -13.05 35.15 -10.93
C ARG A 4 -13.60 33.79 -11.32
N ALA A 5 -13.60 33.50 -12.62
CA ALA A 5 -13.87 32.17 -13.11
C ALA A 5 -12.82 31.23 -12.49
N CYS A 6 -13.25 30.32 -11.63
CA CYS A 6 -12.41 29.20 -11.22
C CYS A 6 -12.22 28.32 -12.46
N SER A 7 -11.01 28.28 -13.00
CA SER A 7 -10.65 27.26 -13.98
C SER A 7 -10.85 25.89 -13.32
N PRO A 8 -11.47 24.92 -14.01
CA PRO A 8 -11.60 23.58 -13.47
C PRO A 8 -10.20 23.03 -13.17
N ALA A 9 -10.04 22.40 -12.01
CA ALA A 9 -8.83 21.66 -11.72
C ALA A 9 -8.65 20.58 -12.81
N PRO A 10 -7.41 20.31 -13.25
CA PRO A 10 -7.14 19.20 -14.14
C PRO A 10 -7.68 17.91 -13.51
N ALA A 11 -8.29 17.04 -14.32
CA ALA A 11 -8.76 15.76 -13.84
C ALA A 11 -7.59 14.93 -13.30
N PRO A 12 -7.77 14.18 -12.21
CA PRO A 12 -6.73 13.30 -11.70
C PRO A 12 -6.39 12.22 -12.73
N ARG A 13 -5.09 11.95 -12.89
CA ARG A 13 -4.62 10.84 -13.72
C ARG A 13 -4.85 9.54 -12.96
N VAL A 14 -5.54 8.58 -13.56
CA VAL A 14 -5.75 7.24 -12.97
C VAL A 14 -4.82 6.24 -13.65
N VAL A 15 -4.05 5.50 -12.87
CA VAL A 15 -3.06 4.51 -13.33
C VAL A 15 -3.43 3.13 -12.76
N TRP A 16 -3.61 2.15 -13.64
CA TRP A 16 -3.76 0.76 -13.22
C TRP A 16 -2.37 0.15 -13.04
N VAL A 17 -2.08 -0.39 -11.85
CA VAL A 17 -0.79 -0.96 -11.50
C VAL A 17 -0.93 -2.48 -11.44
N GLY A 18 -0.56 -3.15 -12.53
CA GLY A 18 -0.64 -4.62 -12.65
C GLY A 18 0.71 -5.30 -12.91
N ASP A 19 1.81 -4.57 -12.94
CA ASP A 19 3.14 -5.09 -13.20
C ASP A 19 4.24 -4.28 -12.50
N ALA A 20 5.49 -4.75 -12.63
CA ALA A 20 6.65 -4.13 -11.99
C ALA A 20 6.97 -2.73 -12.54
N GLU A 21 6.54 -2.37 -13.76
CA GLU A 21 6.71 -1.02 -14.29
C GLU A 21 5.73 -0.05 -13.64
N GLY A 22 4.47 -0.44 -13.51
CA GLY A 22 3.47 0.30 -12.75
C GLY A 22 3.90 0.55 -11.31
N VAL A 23 4.49 -0.46 -10.65
CA VAL A 23 5.02 -0.29 -9.27
C VAL A 23 6.17 0.73 -9.23
N ARG A 24 7.07 0.72 -10.22
CA ARG A 24 8.16 1.72 -10.31
C ARG A 24 7.63 3.13 -10.53
N GLU A 25 6.61 3.28 -11.37
CA GLU A 25 5.96 4.57 -11.61
C GLU A 25 5.30 5.10 -10.33
N MET A 26 4.51 4.25 -9.67
CA MET A 26 3.88 4.54 -8.37
C MET A 26 4.92 4.94 -7.32
N ARG A 27 6.05 4.22 -7.22
CA ARG A 27 7.15 4.57 -6.30
C ARG A 27 7.69 5.97 -6.58
N ALA A 28 7.93 6.31 -7.86
CA ALA A 28 8.45 7.62 -8.24
C ALA A 28 7.50 8.75 -7.84
N ALA A 29 6.19 8.53 -7.99
CA ALA A 29 5.15 9.44 -7.54
C ALA A 29 5.13 9.62 -6.02
N LEU A 30 5.18 8.51 -5.26
CA LEU A 30 5.21 8.52 -3.80
C LEU A 30 6.42 9.26 -3.25
N ALA A 31 7.60 9.11 -3.87
CA ALA A 31 8.84 9.75 -3.42
C ALA A 31 8.78 11.29 -3.44
N GLY A 32 7.95 11.87 -4.31
CA GLY A 32 7.73 13.33 -4.38
C GLY A 32 6.60 13.84 -3.48
N ALA A 33 5.83 12.94 -2.85
CA ALA A 33 4.63 13.31 -2.13
C ALA A 33 4.90 13.61 -0.65
N ALA A 34 4.18 14.58 -0.10
CA ALA A 34 4.18 14.83 1.36
C ALA A 34 3.19 13.93 2.10
N ARG A 35 2.10 13.56 1.43
CA ARG A 35 1.00 12.74 1.94
C ARG A 35 0.48 11.83 0.83
N VAL A 36 -0.09 10.70 1.20
CA VAL A 36 -0.77 9.80 0.27
C VAL A 36 -2.10 9.35 0.86
N GLY A 37 -3.19 9.61 0.13
CA GLY A 37 -4.47 8.96 0.40
C GLY A 37 -4.32 7.48 0.10
N ILE A 38 -4.75 6.58 0.97
CA ILE A 38 -4.72 5.15 0.64
C ILE A 38 -6.01 4.47 1.07
N ASP A 39 -6.43 3.45 0.35
CA ASP A 39 -7.59 2.63 0.64
C ASP A 39 -7.33 1.18 0.22
N THR A 40 -8.06 0.23 0.81
CA THR A 40 -7.91 -1.20 0.49
C THR A 40 -9.26 -1.89 0.41
N GLU A 41 -9.42 -2.72 -0.61
CA GLU A 41 -10.59 -3.60 -0.75
C GLU A 41 -10.19 -5.05 -0.51
N TRP A 42 -11.09 -5.81 0.09
CA TRP A 42 -10.85 -7.18 0.52
C TRP A 42 -11.90 -8.11 -0.09
N ALA A 43 -11.45 -9.25 -0.62
CA ALA A 43 -12.32 -10.35 -1.00
C ALA A 43 -12.43 -11.36 0.15
N GLU A 44 -13.58 -12.02 0.25
CA GLU A 44 -13.71 -13.23 1.07
C GLU A 44 -12.84 -14.33 0.45
N GLY A 45 -11.92 -14.89 1.23
CA GLY A 45 -11.19 -16.11 0.87
C GLY A 45 -11.71 -17.30 1.65
N GLU A 46 -11.25 -18.49 1.28
CA GLU A 46 -11.83 -19.76 1.75
C GLU A 46 -11.55 -20.11 3.23
N GLY A 47 -10.85 -19.25 3.99
CA GLY A 47 -10.51 -19.46 5.40
C GLY A 47 -11.30 -18.58 6.38
N GLY A 48 -12.19 -19.16 7.19
CA GLY A 48 -13.07 -18.44 8.14
C GLY A 48 -12.39 -17.82 9.38
N GLY A 49 -11.15 -17.30 9.28
CA GLY A 49 -10.43 -16.63 10.36
C GLY A 49 -10.00 -15.20 10.01
N VAL A 50 -9.45 -14.48 11.00
CA VAL A 50 -8.68 -13.24 10.78
C VAL A 50 -7.41 -13.63 10.01
N GLY A 51 -7.53 -13.79 8.69
CA GLY A 51 -6.49 -14.41 7.85
C GLY A 51 -7.00 -15.08 6.58
N GLY A 52 -8.32 -15.20 6.35
CA GLY A 52 -8.84 -15.63 5.05
C GLY A 52 -9.40 -14.53 4.19
N ALA A 53 -9.28 -13.25 4.57
CA ALA A 53 -9.57 -12.16 3.65
C ALA A 53 -8.38 -11.98 2.70
N VAL A 54 -8.63 -11.98 1.40
CA VAL A 54 -7.61 -11.77 0.38
C VAL A 54 -7.61 -10.29 0.00
N LEU A 55 -6.46 -9.62 0.06
CA LEU A 55 -6.34 -8.24 -0.42
C LEU A 55 -6.67 -8.23 -1.91
N ALA A 56 -7.71 -7.49 -2.29
CA ALA A 56 -8.20 -7.48 -3.65
C ALA A 56 -7.59 -6.32 -4.44
N THR A 57 -7.72 -5.11 -3.91
CA THR A 57 -7.13 -3.91 -4.51
C THR A 57 -6.57 -2.98 -3.46
N VAL A 58 -5.55 -2.23 -3.86
CA VAL A 58 -5.04 -1.09 -3.09
C VAL A 58 -5.17 0.15 -3.94
N GLN A 59 -5.73 1.20 -3.38
CA GLN A 59 -5.88 2.48 -4.04
C GLN A 59 -4.98 3.49 -3.35
N LEU A 60 -4.18 4.24 -4.12
CA LEU A 60 -3.29 5.28 -3.61
C LEU A 60 -3.60 6.58 -4.36
N ALA A 61 -3.79 7.69 -3.64
CA ALA A 61 -3.98 9.01 -4.21
C ALA A 61 -2.87 9.95 -3.74
N VAL A 62 -2.15 10.55 -4.68
CA VAL A 62 -1.03 11.45 -4.42
C VAL A 62 -1.21 12.76 -5.16
N THR A 63 -0.64 13.83 -4.59
CA THR A 63 -0.44 15.08 -5.31
C THR A 63 0.96 15.06 -5.94
N GLU A 64 1.04 15.23 -7.25
CA GLU A 64 2.28 15.29 -8.02
C GLU A 64 2.41 16.67 -8.69
N GLY A 65 3.37 17.47 -8.23
CA GLY A 65 3.56 18.82 -8.75
C GLY A 65 2.29 19.69 -8.60
N SER A 66 1.67 20.07 -9.72
CA SER A 66 0.41 20.82 -9.75
C SER A 66 -0.83 19.95 -10.05
N GLY A 67 -0.69 18.63 -10.11
CA GLY A 67 -1.76 17.69 -10.44
C GLY A 67 -1.95 16.60 -9.39
N GLU A 68 -2.94 15.75 -9.63
CA GLU A 68 -3.27 14.60 -8.79
C GLU A 68 -3.14 13.31 -9.61
N ALA A 69 -2.63 12.26 -8.98
CA ALA A 69 -2.59 10.92 -9.54
C ALA A 69 -3.23 9.92 -8.57
N ALA A 70 -3.95 8.96 -9.13
CA ALA A 70 -4.54 7.84 -8.41
C ALA A 70 -4.01 6.53 -9.01
N PHE A 71 -3.45 5.68 -8.17
CA PHE A 71 -2.97 4.35 -8.53
C PHE A 71 -3.96 3.32 -8.00
N VAL A 72 -4.35 2.38 -8.85
CA VAL A 72 -5.19 1.23 -8.48
C VAL A 72 -4.38 -0.02 -8.73
N CYS A 73 -3.96 -0.66 -7.65
CA CYS A 73 -3.11 -1.85 -7.65
C CYS A 73 -3.97 -3.11 -7.57
N ASP A 74 -3.73 -4.06 -8.48
CA ASP A 74 -4.39 -5.36 -8.52
C ASP A 74 -3.66 -6.37 -7.62
N ALA A 75 -4.09 -6.49 -6.36
CA ALA A 75 -3.50 -7.45 -5.42
C ALA A 75 -3.93 -8.91 -5.69
N LEU A 76 -4.80 -9.15 -6.68
CA LEU A 76 -5.21 -10.49 -7.13
C LEU A 76 -4.44 -10.95 -8.37
N GLN A 77 -3.37 -10.25 -8.75
CA GLN A 77 -2.65 -10.49 -9.99
C GLN A 77 -2.24 -11.96 -10.15
N ARG A 78 -2.40 -12.48 -11.37
CA ARG A 78 -2.12 -13.89 -11.71
C ARG A 78 -1.14 -14.00 -12.87
N GLY A 79 -0.49 -15.16 -12.97
CA GLY A 79 0.39 -15.50 -14.08
C GLY A 79 1.88 -15.43 -13.73
N PRO A 80 2.77 -15.63 -14.74
CA PRO A 80 4.19 -15.88 -14.50
C PRO A 80 4.94 -14.74 -13.79
N ALA A 81 4.46 -13.50 -13.92
CA ALA A 81 5.06 -12.32 -13.30
C ALA A 81 4.41 -11.92 -11.97
N ALA A 82 3.38 -12.64 -11.51
CA ALA A 82 2.58 -12.25 -10.35
C ALA A 82 3.42 -12.20 -9.06
N ALA A 83 4.26 -13.21 -8.80
CA ALA A 83 5.06 -13.24 -7.58
C ALA A 83 6.01 -12.04 -7.46
N GLN A 84 6.68 -11.69 -8.56
CA GLN A 84 7.58 -10.53 -8.59
C GLN A 84 6.81 -9.21 -8.41
N TYR A 85 5.66 -9.07 -9.06
CA TYR A 85 4.80 -7.90 -8.90
C TYR A 85 4.26 -7.76 -7.47
N LEU A 86 3.70 -8.84 -6.90
CA LEU A 86 3.11 -8.83 -5.56
C LEU A 86 4.17 -8.58 -4.49
N SER A 87 5.37 -9.14 -4.65
CA SER A 87 6.52 -8.85 -3.79
C SER A 87 6.93 -7.38 -3.87
N ALA A 88 7.05 -6.81 -5.08
CA ALA A 88 7.39 -5.40 -5.25
C ALA A 88 6.32 -4.47 -4.65
N LEU A 89 5.04 -4.76 -4.89
CA LEU A 89 3.91 -4.03 -4.29
C LEU A 89 3.94 -4.13 -2.76
N GLY A 90 4.16 -5.33 -2.22
CA GLY A 90 4.28 -5.55 -0.77
C GLY A 90 5.40 -4.74 -0.15
N SER A 91 6.59 -4.74 -0.76
CA SER A 91 7.73 -3.93 -0.32
C SER A 91 7.39 -2.43 -0.29
N GLU A 92 6.70 -1.90 -1.31
CA GLU A 92 6.30 -0.48 -1.33
C GLU A 92 5.30 -0.15 -0.24
N LEU A 93 4.27 -0.98 -0.06
CA LEU A 93 3.26 -0.78 0.97
C LEU A 93 3.87 -0.88 2.37
N ARG A 94 4.77 -1.83 2.61
CA ARG A 94 5.53 -1.93 3.85
C ARG A 94 6.32 -0.66 4.11
N SER A 95 7.11 -0.22 3.12
CA SER A 95 7.92 1.01 3.23
C SER A 95 7.03 2.21 3.56
N LEU A 96 5.94 2.40 2.83
CA LEU A 96 5.00 3.48 3.03
C LEU A 96 4.36 3.48 4.44
N LEU A 97 3.92 2.31 4.91
CA LEU A 97 3.15 2.20 6.14
C LEU A 97 4.03 2.16 7.40
N LEU A 98 5.27 1.69 7.28
CA LEU A 98 6.20 1.58 8.41
C LEU A 98 7.21 2.74 8.49
N SER A 99 7.41 3.50 7.40
CA SER A 99 8.31 4.65 7.40
C SER A 99 7.82 5.78 8.31
N PRO A 100 8.70 6.43 9.07
CA PRO A 100 8.45 7.73 9.71
C PRO A 100 8.69 8.93 8.82
N ALA A 101 9.31 8.73 7.66
CA ALA A 101 9.51 9.77 6.68
C ALA A 101 8.29 9.88 5.75
N PRO A 102 8.04 11.06 5.16
CA PRO A 102 7.06 11.24 4.09
C PRO A 102 7.22 10.23 2.93
N PRO A 103 6.15 9.95 2.18
CA PRO A 103 4.80 10.52 2.36
C PRO A 103 4.06 9.92 3.57
N LEU A 104 3.35 10.77 4.31
CA LEU A 104 2.49 10.31 5.40
C LEU A 104 1.20 9.70 4.83
N PRO A 105 0.88 8.43 5.14
CA PRO A 105 -0.37 7.83 4.70
C PRO A 105 -1.55 8.48 5.44
N VAL A 106 -2.58 8.90 4.69
CA VAL A 106 -3.80 9.54 5.19
C VAL A 106 -5.04 8.83 4.66
N GLY A 107 -6.10 8.80 5.48
CA GLY A 107 -7.44 8.40 5.06
C GLY A 107 -7.78 6.91 5.18
N PHE A 108 -8.10 6.40 6.38
CA PHE A 108 -8.71 5.07 6.53
C PHE A 108 -9.47 4.89 7.85
N ALA A 109 -10.30 3.85 7.89
CA ALA A 109 -10.72 3.12 9.09
C ALA A 109 -9.80 1.90 9.37
N PHE A 110 -8.51 2.13 9.54
CA PHE A 110 -7.49 1.09 9.52
C PHE A 110 -7.47 0.04 10.65
N ALA A 111 -8.19 0.21 11.76
CA ALA A 111 -7.93 -0.62 12.94
C ALA A 111 -8.14 -2.12 12.68
N ALA A 112 -9.09 -2.50 11.80
CA ALA A 112 -9.34 -3.87 11.39
C ALA A 112 -8.48 -4.30 10.18
N ASP A 113 -8.28 -3.41 9.21
CA ASP A 113 -7.57 -3.74 7.97
C ASP A 113 -6.04 -3.75 8.16
N ALA A 114 -5.50 -3.07 9.16
CA ALA A 114 -4.10 -3.15 9.53
C ALA A 114 -3.65 -4.57 9.89
N GLN A 115 -4.50 -5.36 10.57
CA GLN A 115 -4.18 -6.74 10.93
C GLN A 115 -4.18 -7.65 9.71
N LYS A 116 -5.14 -7.48 8.81
CA LYS A 116 -5.22 -8.24 7.55
C LYS A 116 -4.07 -7.89 6.62
N LEU A 117 -3.70 -6.61 6.54
CA LEU A 117 -2.60 -6.13 5.71
C LEU A 117 -1.24 -6.63 6.22
N ALA A 118 -1.02 -6.66 7.54
CA ALA A 118 0.17 -7.29 8.12
C ALA A 118 0.29 -8.77 7.74
N ALA A 119 -0.82 -9.51 7.71
CA ALA A 119 -0.82 -10.91 7.30
C ALA A 119 -0.47 -11.04 5.80
N TRP A 120 -1.13 -10.27 4.95
CA TRP A 120 -0.91 -10.28 3.51
C TRP A 120 0.54 -9.90 3.12
N LEU A 121 1.13 -8.88 3.76
CA LEU A 121 2.50 -8.44 3.46
C LEU A 121 3.54 -9.56 3.66
N ARG A 122 3.35 -10.41 4.67
CA ARG A 122 4.25 -11.56 4.90
C ARG A 122 4.12 -12.61 3.81
N GLU A 123 2.90 -12.88 3.35
CA GLU A 123 2.65 -13.85 2.27
C GLU A 123 3.24 -13.37 0.94
N ALA A 124 3.09 -12.07 0.63
CA ALA A 124 3.69 -11.46 -0.55
C ALA A 124 5.23 -11.52 -0.54
N GLU A 125 5.86 -11.31 0.62
CA GLU A 125 7.31 -11.44 0.81
C GLU A 125 7.78 -12.89 0.66
N ALA A 126 7.08 -13.86 1.25
CA ALA A 126 7.40 -15.27 1.12
C ALA A 126 7.33 -15.75 -0.35
N ALA A 127 6.30 -15.34 -1.08
CA ALA A 127 6.15 -15.66 -2.50
C ALA A 127 7.27 -15.04 -3.37
N GLY A 128 7.78 -13.87 -2.99
CA GLY A 128 8.95 -13.25 -3.62
C GLY A 128 10.27 -13.93 -3.28
N GLY A 129 10.44 -14.33 -2.02
CA GLY A 129 11.64 -15.03 -1.53
C GLY A 129 11.80 -16.43 -2.12
N GLU A 130 10.70 -17.16 -2.32
CA GLU A 130 10.74 -18.47 -3.01
C GLU A 130 11.17 -18.36 -4.48
N ALA A 131 10.88 -17.23 -5.14
CA ALA A 131 11.35 -16.94 -6.49
C ALA A 131 12.86 -16.59 -6.53
N GLU A 132 13.41 -15.99 -5.46
CA GLU A 132 14.86 -15.71 -5.33
C GLU A 132 15.66 -16.91 -4.80
N ALA A 133 15.06 -17.76 -3.94
CA ALA A 133 15.70 -18.95 -3.36
C ALA A 133 16.00 -20.06 -4.38
N ALA A 134 15.40 -20.00 -5.57
CA ALA A 134 15.84 -20.79 -6.73
C ALA A 134 17.29 -20.45 -7.18
N GLY A 135 17.93 -19.42 -6.60
CA GLY A 135 19.31 -19.00 -6.87
C GLY A 135 20.28 -18.99 -5.68
N GLY A 136 19.88 -19.32 -4.45
CA GLY A 136 20.81 -19.27 -3.32
C GLY A 136 20.21 -19.78 -2.00
N GLY A 137 20.76 -20.88 -1.48
CA GLY A 137 20.37 -21.46 -0.21
C GLY A 137 20.80 -20.60 0.97
N GLY A 138 19.83 -20.11 1.73
CA GLY A 138 20.02 -19.51 3.04
C GLY A 138 18.71 -19.58 3.80
N GLU A 139 18.69 -20.34 4.90
CA GLU A 139 17.53 -20.45 5.79
C GLU A 139 17.28 -19.10 6.47
N ALA A 140 16.20 -18.41 6.09
CA ALA A 140 15.71 -17.24 6.80
C ALA A 140 14.82 -17.71 7.97
N GLU A 141 15.29 -17.52 9.21
CA GLU A 141 14.49 -17.75 10.40
C GLU A 141 13.25 -16.83 10.42
N ALA A 142 12.06 -17.45 10.40
CA ALA A 142 10.78 -16.76 10.53
C ALA A 142 10.54 -16.34 11.99
N VAL A 143 11.17 -15.25 12.43
CA VAL A 143 10.94 -14.65 13.76
C VAL A 143 10.51 -13.19 13.58
N GLY A 144 9.22 -12.87 13.78
CA GLY A 144 8.78 -11.46 13.84
C GLY A 144 7.29 -11.14 13.69
N GLY A 145 6.44 -12.08 13.26
CA GLY A 145 5.11 -11.74 12.74
C GLY A 145 4.14 -11.03 13.71
N GLU A 146 4.14 -11.38 15.00
CA GLU A 146 3.19 -10.76 15.94
C GLU A 146 3.61 -9.38 16.42
N GLU A 147 4.91 -9.19 16.68
CA GLU A 147 5.43 -7.91 17.16
C GLU A 147 5.40 -6.86 16.06
N GLU A 148 5.71 -7.26 14.83
CA GLU A 148 5.62 -6.44 13.64
C GLU A 148 4.17 -6.06 13.30
N GLY A 149 3.23 -7.02 13.40
CA GLY A 149 1.80 -6.73 13.27
C GLY A 149 1.30 -5.72 14.32
N ARG A 150 1.76 -5.86 15.57
CA ARG A 150 1.45 -4.89 16.64
C ARG A 150 2.05 -3.51 16.36
N ALA A 151 3.28 -3.45 15.86
CA ALA A 151 3.94 -2.20 15.49
C ALA A 151 3.21 -1.47 14.35
N LEU A 152 2.79 -2.21 13.30
CA LEU A 152 2.00 -1.68 12.20
C LEU A 152 0.66 -1.11 12.70
N VAL A 153 -0.09 -1.88 13.49
CA VAL A 153 -1.38 -1.44 14.07
C VAL A 153 -1.20 -0.19 14.93
N ARG A 154 -0.16 -0.14 15.78
CA ARG A 154 0.12 1.02 16.62
C ARG A 154 0.41 2.27 15.79
N ARG A 155 1.28 2.14 14.79
CA ARG A 155 1.73 3.25 13.95
C ARG A 155 0.60 3.81 13.09
N ILE A 156 -0.23 2.93 12.55
CA ILE A 156 -1.40 3.33 11.80
C ILE A 156 -2.39 4.09 12.69
N ARG A 157 -2.59 3.66 13.95
CA ARG A 157 -3.39 4.42 14.92
C ARG A 157 -2.78 5.78 15.21
N GLU A 158 -1.46 5.87 15.39
CA GLU A 158 -0.74 7.13 15.61
C GLU A 158 -0.90 8.08 14.42
N ALA A 159 -0.68 7.61 13.19
CA ALA A 159 -0.89 8.39 11.97
C ALA A 159 -2.34 8.87 11.83
N THR A 160 -3.32 8.03 12.17
CA THR A 160 -4.75 8.39 12.16
C THR A 160 -5.06 9.51 13.17
N VAL A 161 -4.50 9.42 14.38
CA VAL A 161 -4.67 10.43 15.44
C VAL A 161 -3.99 11.75 15.06
N ASP A 162 -2.79 11.70 14.48
CA ASP A 162 -2.05 12.90 14.05
C ASP A 162 -2.78 13.63 12.91
N VAL A 163 -3.42 12.90 11.99
CA VAL A 163 -4.28 13.49 10.96
C VAL A 163 -5.51 14.15 11.57
N GLN A 164 -6.17 13.52 12.54
CA GLN A 164 -7.35 14.11 13.22
C GLN A 164 -7.00 15.39 13.98
N ARG A 165 -5.83 15.47 14.60
CA ARG A 165 -5.35 16.69 15.29
C ARG A 165 -5.00 17.83 14.33
N LEU A 166 -4.56 17.52 13.12
CA LEU A 166 -4.25 18.54 12.09
C LEU A 166 -5.51 19.11 11.41
N LEU A 167 -6.68 18.47 11.59
CA LEU A 167 -7.95 18.85 10.99
C LEU A 167 -8.94 19.49 11.97
N GLY A 168 -8.61 19.54 13.27
CA GLY A 168 -9.40 20.20 14.32
C GLY A 168 -8.73 21.49 14.81
#